data_AF-A0A445LQZ2-F1
#
_entry.id   AF-A0A445LQZ2-F1
#
_cell.length_a   1.000
_cell.length_b   1.000
_cell.length_c   1.000
_cell.angle_alpha   90.00
_cell.angle_beta   90.00
_cell.angle_gamma   90.00
#
_symmetry.space_group_name_H-M   'P 1'
#
loop_
_entity.id
_entity.type
_entity.pdbx_description
1 polymer ?
#
loop_
_entity_poly.entity_id
_entity_poly.type
_entity_poly.pdbx_seq_one_letter_code
_entity_poly.pdbx_strand_id
1 'polypeptide(L)'
;LLSIRGKFQMLLLDFVHPKLILQKLMEHLLKRIEASLRRELYYWHAYYDRRLPPEITALLKLEEFVAKFMSMCRKNSSSRKYV
;
A
#
# COMPACT_ATOMS: atom_id res chain seq x y z
N LEU A 1 -0.05 9.38 -6.86
CA LEU A 1 1.05 8.41 -7.14
C LEU A 1 2.38 9.11 -7.29
N LEU A 2 2.51 10.15 -8.13
CA LEU A 2 3.79 10.84 -8.29
C LEU A 2 4.37 11.42 -6.98
N SER A 3 3.52 11.92 -6.07
CA SER A 3 3.95 12.45 -4.77
C SER A 3 4.46 11.40 -3.77
N ILE A 4 4.16 10.11 -3.95
CA ILE A 4 4.65 9.04 -3.05
C ILE A 4 5.96 8.43 -3.57
N ARG A 5 6.23 8.52 -4.88
CA ARG A 5 7.44 7.96 -5.51
C ARG A 5 8.70 8.46 -4.84
N GLY A 6 8.84 9.77 -4.70
CA GLY A 6 10.02 10.38 -4.06
C GLY A 6 10.24 9.92 -2.62
N LYS A 7 9.16 9.69 -1.86
CA LYS A 7 9.25 9.18 -0.49
C LYS A 7 9.74 7.74 -0.43
N PHE A 8 9.24 6.88 -1.32
CA PHE A 8 9.74 5.50 -1.42
C PHE A 8 11.19 5.46 -1.91
N GLN A 9 11.56 6.31 -2.86
CA GLN A 9 12.94 6.41 -3.31
C GLN A 9 13.88 6.81 -2.16
N MET A 10 13.52 7.81 -1.34
CA MET A 10 14.29 8.17 -0.15
C MET A 10 14.47 6.99 0.80
N LEU A 11 13.38 6.31 1.18
CA LEU A 11 13.46 5.15 2.08
C LEU A 11 14.29 4.00 1.50
N LEU A 12 14.18 3.73 0.21
CA LEU A 12 14.93 2.66 -0.45
C LEU A 12 16.42 3.03 -0.61
N LEU A 13 16.74 4.30 -0.83
CA LEU A 13 18.11 4.81 -0.87
C LEU A 13 18.78 4.75 0.51
N ASP A 14 18.01 4.98 1.57
CA ASP A 14 18.47 4.86 2.97
C ASP A 14 18.56 3.40 3.46
N PHE A 15 18.63 2.43 2.53
CA PHE A 15 18.75 0.99 2.80
C PHE A 15 17.61 0.40 3.66
N VAL A 16 16.44 1.04 3.70
CA VAL A 16 15.28 0.48 4.41
C VAL A 16 14.73 -0.69 3.61
N HIS A 17 14.69 -1.88 4.23
CA HIS A 17 14.22 -3.08 3.57
C HIS A 17 12.77 -2.92 3.08
N PRO A 18 12.43 -3.22 1.81
CA PRO A 18 11.11 -2.97 1.25
C PRO A 18 9.95 -3.59 2.04
N LYS A 19 10.16 -4.78 2.63
CA LYS A 19 9.14 -5.43 3.48
C LYS A 19 8.83 -4.61 4.73
N LEU A 20 9.83 -3.96 5.33
CA LEU A 20 9.61 -3.08 6.49
C LEU A 20 8.81 -1.85 6.08
N ILE A 21 9.09 -1.29 4.90
CA ILE A 21 8.30 -0.19 4.33
C ILE A 21 6.84 -0.61 4.15
N LEU A 22 6.60 -1.77 3.52
CA LEU A 22 5.26 -2.29 3.30
C LEU A 22 4.51 -2.54 4.62
N GLN A 23 5.18 -3.14 5.60
CA GLN A 23 4.61 -3.41 6.92
C GLN A 23 4.24 -2.12 7.65
N LYS A 24 5.16 -1.14 7.71
CA LYS A 24 4.91 0.14 8.38
C LYS A 24 3.80 0.92 7.69
N LEU A 25 3.78 0.91 6.37
CA LEU A 25 2.70 1.52 5.60
C LEU A 25 1.35 0.88 5.95
N MET A 26 1.26 -0.45 6.00
CA MET A 26 0.05 -1.17 6.38
C MET A 26 -0.43 -0.83 7.79
N GLU A 27 0.48 -0.78 8.78
CA GLU A 27 0.18 -0.37 10.17
C GLU A 27 -0.45 1.04 10.23
N HIS A 28 0.05 1.98 9.43
CA HIS A 28 -0.49 3.34 9.35
C HIS A 28 -1.81 3.41 8.60
N LEU A 29 -1.99 2.63 7.53
CA LEU A 29 -3.23 2.60 6.74
C LEU A 29 -4.39 2.00 7.55
N LEU A 30 -4.14 0.94 8.34
CA LEU A 30 -5.16 0.32 9.20
C LEU A 30 -5.78 1.28 10.22
N LYS A 31 -5.00 2.25 10.70
CA LYS A 31 -5.48 3.28 11.65
C LYS A 31 -6.47 4.25 11.01
N ARG A 32 -6.49 4.35 9.68
CA ARG A 32 -7.28 5.34 8.92
C ARG A 32 -8.40 4.74 8.09
N ILE A 33 -8.56 3.41 8.10
CA ILE A 33 -9.54 2.71 7.28
C ILE A 33 -10.67 2.14 8.12
N GLU A 34 -11.85 2.08 7.51
CA GLU A 34 -13.05 1.46 8.08
C GLU A 34 -12.87 -0.04 8.28
N ALA A 35 -13.57 -0.58 9.28
CA ALA A 35 -13.50 -2.00 9.65
C ALA A 35 -13.85 -2.94 8.49
N SER A 36 -14.82 -2.57 7.65
CA SER A 36 -15.26 -3.34 6.48
C SER A 36 -14.15 -3.60 5.46
N LEU A 37 -13.17 -2.69 5.34
CA LEU A 37 -12.09 -2.78 4.36
C LEU A 37 -10.81 -3.40 4.92
N ARG A 38 -10.74 -3.63 6.23
CA ARG A 38 -9.55 -4.19 6.88
C ARG A 38 -9.20 -5.57 6.31
N ARG A 39 -10.19 -6.45 6.12
CA ARG A 39 -9.98 -7.80 5.57
C ARG A 39 -9.36 -7.73 4.17
N GLU A 40 -9.89 -6.87 3.30
CA GLU A 40 -9.35 -6.71 1.95
C GLU A 40 -7.93 -6.11 1.97
N LEU A 41 -7.66 -5.14 2.86
CA LEU A 41 -6.32 -4.60 3.05
C LEU A 41 -5.31 -5.66 3.51
N TYR A 42 -5.67 -6.51 4.48
CA TYR A 42 -4.83 -7.63 4.92
C TYR A 42 -4.51 -8.59 3.77
N TYR A 43 -5.50 -8.92 2.95
CA TYR A 43 -5.31 -9.78 1.78
C TYR A 43 -4.28 -9.18 0.81
N TRP A 44 -4.43 -7.90 0.46
CA TRP A 44 -3.49 -7.25 -0.45
C TRP A 44 -2.10 -7.10 0.17
N HIS A 45 -2.00 -6.80 1.47
CA HIS A 45 -0.72 -6.78 2.16
C HIS A 45 0.03 -8.12 2.00
N ALA A 46 -0.62 -9.24 2.32
CA ALA A 46 -0.02 -10.57 2.17
C ALA A 46 0.32 -10.91 0.70
N TYR A 47 -0.53 -10.51 -0.24
CA TYR A 47 -0.30 -10.69 -1.67
C TYR A 47 0.95 -9.96 -2.16
N TYR A 48 1.13 -8.69 -1.75
CA TYR A 48 2.28 -7.89 -2.15
C TYR A 48 3.55 -8.29 -1.40
N ASP A 49 3.47 -8.64 -0.11
CA ASP A 49 4.62 -9.10 0.68
C ASP A 49 5.30 -10.35 0.05
N ARG A 50 4.50 -11.32 -0.40
CA ARG A 50 5.01 -12.52 -1.11
C ARG A 50 5.68 -12.21 -2.45
N ARG A 51 5.37 -11.07 -3.06
CA ARG A 51 5.79 -10.70 -4.42
C ARG A 51 6.73 -9.49 -4.42
N LEU A 52 7.17 -9.05 -3.25
CA LEU A 52 8.02 -7.88 -3.11
C LEU A 52 9.47 -8.31 -3.40
N PRO A 53 10.08 -7.81 -4.49
CA PRO A 53 11.47 -8.13 -4.77
C PRO A 53 12.39 -7.43 -3.75
N PRO A 54 13.60 -7.96 -3.52
CA PRO A 54 14.63 -7.20 -2.84
C PRO A 54 15.05 -6.01 -3.73
N GLU A 55 15.20 -4.82 -3.12
CA GLU A 55 15.87 -3.64 -3.71
C GLU A 55 15.09 -2.83 -4.77
N ILE A 56 15.76 -2.36 -5.83
CA ILE A 56 15.35 -1.24 -6.71
C ILE A 56 14.01 -1.50 -7.44
N THR A 57 13.74 -2.77 -7.76
CA THR A 57 12.47 -3.16 -8.40
C THR A 57 11.28 -3.13 -7.43
N ALA A 58 11.53 -3.00 -6.11
CA ALA A 58 10.48 -2.91 -5.10
C ALA A 58 9.70 -1.59 -5.17
N LEU A 59 10.31 -0.52 -5.72
CA LEU A 59 9.66 0.79 -5.87
C LEU A 59 8.32 0.66 -6.61
N LEU A 60 8.34 0.03 -7.78
CA LEU A 60 7.13 -0.18 -8.59
C LEU A 60 6.08 -0.99 -7.82
N LYS A 61 6.52 -2.00 -7.07
CA LYS A 61 5.63 -2.89 -6.36
C LYS A 61 4.97 -2.21 -5.15
N LEU A 62 5.70 -1.33 -4.45
CA LEU A 62 5.16 -0.47 -3.40
C LEU A 62 4.15 0.55 -3.97
N GLU A 63 4.42 1.11 -5.14
CA GLU A 63 3.50 2.01 -5.82
C GLU A 63 2.21 1.31 -6.26
N GLU A 64 2.32 0.10 -6.81
CA GLU A 64 1.17 -0.74 -7.14
C GLU A 64 0.31 -1.03 -5.92
N PHE A 65 0.93 -1.35 -4.76
CA PHE A 65 0.19 -1.55 -3.52
C PHE A 65 -0.61 -0.30 -3.11
N VAL A 66 0.00 0.89 -3.18
CA VAL A 66 -0.71 2.14 -2.87
C VAL A 66 -1.81 2.42 -3.90
N ALA A 67 -1.56 2.19 -5.19
CA ALA A 67 -2.57 2.30 -6.23
C ALA A 67 -3.77 1.38 -5.97
N LYS A 68 -3.51 0.13 -5.55
CA LYS A 68 -4.53 -0.84 -5.19
C LYS A 68 -5.34 -0.39 -3.98
N PHE A 69 -4.68 0.10 -2.93
CA PHE A 69 -5.34 0.68 -1.77
C PHE A 69 -6.27 1.85 -2.15
N MET A 70 -5.79 2.80 -2.96
CA MET A 70 -6.60 3.94 -3.41
C MET A 70 -7.81 3.50 -4.24
N SER A 71 -7.64 2.47 -5.09
CA SER A 71 -8.75 1.88 -5.86
C SER A 71 -9.81 1.26 -4.94
N MET A 72 -9.39 0.48 -3.92
CA MET A 72 -10.26 -0.11 -2.92
C MET A 72 -11.06 0.97 -2.16
N CYS A 73 -10.41 2.02 -1.70
CA CYS A 73 -11.08 3.13 -1.00
C CYS A 73 -12.08 3.86 -1.91
N ARG A 74 -11.73 4.13 -3.17
CA ARG A 74 -12.62 4.79 -4.14
C ARG A 74 -13.87 3.96 -4.42
N LYS A 75 -13.72 2.67 -4.70
CA LYS A 75 -14.86 1.77 -4.99
C LYS A 75 -15.90 1.81 -3.87
N ASN A 76 -15.44 1.80 -2.61
CA ASN A 76 -16.32 1.82 -1.45
C ASN A 76 -16.99 3.18 -1.20
N SER A 77 -16.28 4.28 -1.46
CA SER A 77 -16.87 5.62 -1.39
C SER A 77 -17.96 5.83 -2.46
N SER A 78 -17.79 5.25 -3.65
CA SER A 78 -18.79 5.33 -4.72
C SER A 78 -20.03 4.48 -4.42
N SER A 79 -19.87 3.28 -3.87
CA SER A 79 -21.01 2.43 -3.49
C SER A 79 -21.89 3.05 -2.40
N ARG A 80 -21.35 3.94 -1.55
CA ARG A 80 -22.15 4.71 -0.58
C ARG A 80 -22.98 5.84 -1.19
N LYS A 81 -22.72 6.26 -2.43
CA LYS A 81 -23.50 7.31 -3.10
C LYS A 81 -24.78 6.78 -3.76
N TYR A 82 -24.99 5.47 -3.74
CA TYR A 82 -26.14 4.79 -4.34
C TYR A 82 -26.97 4.01 -3.31
N VAL A 83 -26.80 4.32 -2.02
CA VAL A 83 -27.62 3.80 -0.91
C VAL A 83 -28.27 4.98 -0.21
#